data_AF-A0A5E4MT31-F1
#
_entry.id   AF-A0A5E4MT31-F1
#
_cell.length_a   1.000
_cell.length_b   1.000
_cell.length_c   1.000
_cell.angle_alpha   90.00
_cell.angle_beta   90.00
_cell.angle_gamma   90.00
#
_symmetry.space_group_name_H-M   'P 1'
#
loop_
_entity.id
_entity.type
_entity.pdbx_description
1 polymer ?
#
loop_
_entity_poly.entity_id
_entity_poly.type
_entity_poly.pdbx_seq_one_letter_code
_entity_poly.pdbx_strand_id
1 'polypeptide(L)'
;MSAEKIQMVMEVIDAILRDPSKPWDKLFNWVETRTGVNRFRQLLIMVTGLSFLLLFNCGRVAMVISNAIGFMYPAYTTIALMETPRNPESTVETTNKWLAYWPAFTSILIVEQHFGFILRFVPFYLLSRTLFLVWCIAPIKNNGVAILYAKLTPYLDLYFD
;
A
#
# COMPACT_ATOMS: atom_id res chain seq x y z
N MET A 1 -18.77 34.97 -3.90
CA MET A 1 -19.44 33.66 -3.86
C MET A 1 -18.57 32.50 -3.34
N SER A 2 -17.34 32.25 -3.80
CA SER A 2 -16.48 31.18 -3.22
C SER A 2 -15.83 31.59 -1.88
N ALA A 3 -15.27 32.80 -1.80
CA ALA A 3 -14.60 33.31 -0.60
C ALA A 3 -15.54 33.47 0.62
N GLU A 4 -16.76 33.98 0.41
CA GLU A 4 -17.74 34.16 1.50
C GLU A 4 -18.17 32.83 2.13
N LYS A 5 -18.30 31.76 1.32
CA LYS A 5 -18.61 30.42 1.83
C LYS A 5 -17.46 29.87 2.68
N ILE A 6 -16.22 30.09 2.25
CA ILE A 6 -15.03 29.67 3.01
C ILE A 6 -14.97 30.42 4.35
N GLN A 7 -15.23 31.72 4.34
CA GLN A 7 -15.18 32.55 5.53
C GLN A 7 -16.29 32.17 6.54
N MET A 8 -17.50 31.91 6.05
CA MET A 8 -18.60 31.36 6.86
C MET A 8 -18.20 30.02 7.52
N VAL A 9 -17.59 29.11 6.76
CA VAL A 9 -17.15 27.80 7.31
C VAL A 9 -16.08 27.98 8.38
N MET A 10 -15.12 28.88 8.17
CA MET A 10 -14.08 29.17 9.17
C MET A 10 -14.67 29.73 10.47
N GLU A 11 -15.64 30.64 10.37
CA GLU A 11 -16.33 31.22 11.53
C GLU A 11 -17.15 30.18 12.29
N VAL A 12 -17.89 29.32 11.58
CA VAL A 12 -18.65 28.23 12.22
C VAL A 12 -17.73 27.25 12.96
N ILE A 13 -16.58 26.90 12.35
CA ILE A 13 -15.60 26.00 12.99
C ILE A 13 -14.97 26.68 14.22
N ASP A 14 -14.60 27.96 14.14
CA ASP A 14 -14.02 28.68 15.28
C ASP A 14 -15.04 28.86 16.43
N ALA A 15 -16.33 29.04 16.09
CA ALA A 15 -17.41 29.08 17.06
C ALA A 15 -17.59 27.73 17.79
N ILE A 16 -17.54 26.59 17.07
CA ILE A 16 -17.62 25.25 17.65
C ILE A 16 -16.38 24.93 18.51
N LEU A 17 -15.20 25.43 18.11
CA LEU A 17 -13.95 25.24 18.85
C LEU A 17 -13.89 26.05 20.16
N ARG A 18 -14.74 27.07 20.30
CA ARG A 18 -14.85 27.91 21.50
C ARG A 18 -16.01 27.52 22.42
N ASP A 19 -16.71 26.44 22.11
CA ASP A 19 -17.82 25.95 22.93
C ASP A 19 -17.28 25.33 24.24
N PRO A 20 -17.53 25.95 25.42
CA PRO A 20 -17.01 25.49 26.70
C PRO A 20 -17.68 24.20 27.20
N SER A 21 -18.79 23.78 26.57
CA SER A 21 -19.47 22.53 26.92
C SER A 21 -18.70 21.28 26.44
N LYS A 22 -17.72 21.46 25.56
CA LYS A 22 -17.02 20.35 24.90
C LYS A 22 -15.71 19.98 25.60
N PRO A 23 -15.32 18.69 25.59
CA PRO A 23 -14.14 18.23 26.31
C PRO A 23 -12.82 18.77 25.75
N TRP A 24 -12.78 19.16 24.47
CA TRP A 24 -11.58 19.70 23.82
C TRP A 24 -11.28 21.16 24.18
N ASP A 25 -12.26 21.92 24.70
CA ASP A 25 -12.11 23.34 25.03
C ASP A 25 -10.98 23.57 26.04
N LYS A 26 -10.89 22.74 27.09
CA LYS A 26 -9.83 22.83 28.12
C LYS A 26 -8.43 22.68 27.53
N LEU A 27 -8.28 21.77 26.57
CA LEU A 27 -7.01 21.50 25.88
C LEU A 27 -6.63 22.67 24.98
N PHE A 28 -7.55 23.15 24.14
CA PHE A 28 -7.32 24.30 23.26
C PHE A 28 -7.08 25.59 24.06
N ASN A 29 -7.81 25.84 25.14
CA ASN A 29 -7.59 26.96 26.06
C ASN A 29 -6.20 26.91 26.71
N TRP A 30 -5.77 25.73 27.17
CA TRP A 30 -4.44 25.57 27.77
C TRP A 30 -3.31 25.81 26.76
N VAL A 31 -3.46 25.35 25.51
CA VAL A 31 -2.49 25.60 24.45
C VAL A 31 -2.50 27.07 23.99
N GLU A 32 -3.69 27.67 23.89
CA GLU A 32 -3.88 29.07 23.49
C GLU A 32 -3.26 30.04 24.51
N THR A 33 -3.46 29.81 25.81
CA THR A 33 -2.87 30.63 26.89
C THR A 33 -1.35 30.57 26.93
N ARG A 34 -0.74 29.48 26.43
CA ARG A 34 0.73 29.30 26.38
C ARG A 34 1.36 29.82 25.10
N THR A 35 0.67 29.71 23.97
CA THR A 35 1.25 29.95 22.64
C THR A 35 0.71 31.20 21.93
N GLY A 36 -0.44 31.73 22.37
CA GLY A 36 -1.11 32.87 21.73
C GLY A 36 -1.64 32.57 20.32
N VAL A 37 -1.71 31.30 19.93
CA VAL A 37 -2.13 30.87 18.58
C VAL A 37 -3.63 30.62 18.55
N ASN A 38 -4.34 31.16 17.55
CA ASN A 38 -5.77 30.92 17.34
C ASN A 38 -6.09 29.40 17.25
N ARG A 39 -7.19 28.99 17.89
CA ARG A 39 -7.64 27.57 17.97
C ARG A 39 -7.82 26.90 16.62
N PHE A 40 -8.40 27.60 15.64
CA PHE A 40 -8.50 27.11 14.26
C PHE A 40 -7.13 26.70 13.69
N ARG A 41 -6.09 27.52 13.91
CA ARG A 41 -4.73 27.21 13.42
C ARG A 41 -4.10 26.05 14.18
N GLN A 42 -4.40 25.90 15.48
CA GLN A 42 -3.95 24.75 16.27
C GLN A 42 -4.56 23.44 15.75
N LEU A 43 -5.87 23.44 15.44
CA LEU A 43 -6.55 22.29 14.85
C LEU A 43 -5.94 21.92 13.49
N LEU A 44 -5.62 22.91 12.66
CA LEU A 44 -5.01 22.69 11.34
C LEU A 44 -3.60 22.07 11.45
N ILE A 45 -2.79 22.52 12.41
CA ILE A 45 -1.47 21.92 12.71
C ILE A 45 -1.64 20.49 13.25
N MET A 46 -2.60 20.26 14.13
CA MET A 46 -2.86 18.94 14.70
C MET A 46 -3.33 17.93 13.65
N VAL A 47 -4.25 18.33 12.77
CA VAL A 47 -4.74 17.49 11.65
C VAL A 47 -3.63 17.20 10.65
N THR A 48 -2.82 18.21 10.31
CA THR A 48 -1.69 18.03 9.39
C THR A 48 -0.59 17.15 9.99
N GLY A 49 -0.26 17.35 11.28
CA GLY A 49 0.72 16.55 12.01
C GLY A 49 0.26 15.10 12.22
N LEU A 50 -1.02 14.89 12.54
CA LEU A 50 -1.61 13.55 12.66
C LEU A 50 -1.61 12.84 11.32
N SER A 51 -1.98 13.54 10.24
CA SER A 51 -1.88 13.01 8.88
C SER A 51 -0.43 12.61 8.57
N PHE A 52 0.54 13.48 8.88
CA PHE A 52 1.95 13.19 8.68
C PHE A 52 2.48 12.02 9.51
N LEU A 53 1.93 11.77 10.70
CA LEU A 53 2.28 10.61 11.55
C LEU A 53 1.69 9.30 11.01
N LEU A 54 0.42 9.30 10.58
CA LEU A 54 -0.31 8.13 10.06
C LEU A 54 0.25 7.65 8.71
N LEU A 55 0.38 8.59 7.77
CA LEU A 55 1.67 9.04 7.29
C LEU A 55 2.93 8.15 7.57
N PHE A 56 3.97 8.75 8.10
CA PHE A 56 5.30 8.14 8.19
C PHE A 56 5.43 6.77 8.87
N ASN A 57 4.62 6.42 9.89
CA ASN A 57 4.94 5.27 10.76
C ASN A 57 4.18 3.96 10.46
N CYS A 58 2.87 3.99 10.14
CA CYS A 58 2.11 2.74 9.96
C CYS A 58 2.26 2.12 8.56
N GLY A 59 2.51 2.92 7.52
CA GLY A 59 2.60 2.42 6.14
C GLY A 59 3.80 1.52 5.87
N ARG A 60 4.95 1.81 6.50
CA ARG A 60 6.20 1.06 6.27
C ARG A 60 6.15 -0.34 6.87
N VAL A 61 5.62 -0.48 8.08
CA VAL A 61 5.49 -1.78 8.76
C VAL A 61 4.50 -2.68 8.02
N ALA A 62 3.34 -2.13 7.60
CA ALA A 62 2.36 -2.87 6.81
C ALA A 62 2.93 -3.35 5.46
N MET A 63 3.75 -2.53 4.80
CA MET A 63 4.44 -2.89 3.56
C MET A 63 5.44 -4.03 3.77
N VAL A 64 6.26 -3.97 4.82
CA VAL A 64 7.21 -5.04 5.16
C VAL A 64 6.48 -6.36 5.46
N ILE A 65 5.42 -6.32 6.26
CA ILE A 65 4.63 -7.52 6.58
C ILE A 65 4.00 -8.11 5.32
N SER A 66 3.41 -7.29 4.46
CA SER A 66 2.79 -7.80 3.23
C SER A 66 3.81 -8.33 2.23
N ASN A 67 5.00 -7.73 2.12
CA ASN A 67 6.07 -8.24 1.24
C ASN A 67 6.65 -9.54 1.79
N ALA A 68 6.80 -9.66 3.12
CA ALA A 68 7.19 -10.90 3.78
C ALA A 68 6.16 -12.01 3.53
N ILE A 69 4.86 -11.72 3.62
CA ILE A 69 3.79 -12.70 3.32
C ILE A 69 3.84 -13.12 1.85
N GLY A 70 3.99 -12.17 0.91
CA GLY A 70 4.11 -12.44 -0.53
C GLY A 70 5.35 -13.23 -0.92
N PHE A 71 6.38 -13.24 -0.07
CA PHE A 71 7.60 -14.02 -0.21
C PHE A 71 7.47 -15.42 0.43
N MET A 72 7.02 -15.49 1.69
CA MET A 72 7.07 -16.71 2.50
C MET A 72 6.20 -17.83 1.92
N TYR A 73 4.99 -17.52 1.44
CA TYR A 73 4.07 -18.55 0.94
C TYR A 73 4.61 -19.25 -0.33
N PRO A 74 4.96 -18.53 -1.42
CA PRO A 74 5.57 -19.14 -2.59
C PRO A 74 6.92 -19.81 -2.32
N ALA A 75 7.75 -19.23 -1.43
CA ALA A 75 9.04 -19.81 -1.05
C ALA A 75 8.88 -21.17 -0.37
N TYR A 76 7.95 -21.29 0.59
CA TYR A 76 7.64 -22.57 1.23
C TYR A 76 7.18 -23.61 0.20
N THR A 77 6.28 -23.24 -0.72
CA THR A 77 5.81 -24.18 -1.75
C THR A 77 6.92 -24.60 -2.72
N THR A 78 7.84 -23.70 -3.05
CA THR A 78 8.99 -24.00 -3.93
C THR A 78 9.92 -25.01 -3.26
N ILE A 79 10.25 -24.81 -1.98
CA ILE A 79 11.11 -25.73 -1.22
C ILE A 79 10.42 -27.09 -1.02
N ALA A 80 9.14 -27.10 -0.66
CA ALA A 80 8.38 -28.33 -0.47
C ALA A 80 8.29 -29.18 -1.76
N LEU A 81 8.20 -28.53 -2.93
CA LEU A 81 8.20 -29.20 -4.23
C LEU A 81 9.57 -29.81 -4.57
N MET A 82 10.66 -29.22 -4.10
CA MET A 82 12.01 -29.75 -4.27
C MET A 82 12.26 -30.99 -3.39
N GLU A 83 11.76 -30.98 -2.16
CA GLU A 83 11.95 -32.08 -1.20
C GLU A 83 11.04 -33.28 -1.48
N THR A 84 9.79 -33.05 -1.92
CA THR A 84 8.80 -34.12 -2.14
C THR A 84 8.20 -34.07 -3.55
N PRO A 85 8.92 -34.56 -4.58
CA PRO A 85 8.37 -34.63 -5.93
C PRO A 85 7.24 -35.68 -5.99
N ARG A 86 6.04 -35.29 -6.42
CA ARG A 86 4.90 -36.21 -6.63
C ARG A 86 5.07 -37.03 -7.91
N ASN A 87 4.91 -36.37 -9.07
CA ASN A 87 5.09 -36.95 -10.41
C ASN A 87 5.96 -35.99 -11.22
N PRO A 88 6.93 -36.47 -12.03
CA PRO A 88 7.91 -35.64 -12.71
C PRO A 88 7.28 -34.54 -13.57
N GLU A 89 6.28 -34.87 -14.40
CA GLU A 89 5.60 -33.87 -15.25
C GLU A 89 4.86 -32.80 -14.43
N SER A 90 4.12 -33.21 -13.39
CA SER A 90 3.38 -32.28 -12.54
C SER A 90 4.28 -31.41 -11.67
N THR A 91 5.43 -31.94 -11.24
CA THR A 91 6.44 -31.20 -10.47
C THR A 91 7.10 -30.16 -11.35
N VAL A 92 7.43 -30.47 -12.61
CA VAL A 92 8.00 -29.51 -13.55
C VAL A 92 7.01 -28.38 -13.85
N GLU A 93 5.75 -28.70 -14.13
CA GLU A 93 4.73 -27.67 -14.42
C GLU A 93 4.51 -26.73 -13.23
N THR A 94 4.40 -27.28 -12.01
CA THR A 94 4.21 -26.49 -10.79
C THR A 94 5.46 -25.68 -10.43
N THR A 95 6.65 -26.25 -10.60
CA THR A 95 7.93 -25.53 -10.40
C THR A 95 8.04 -24.37 -11.38
N ASN A 96 7.73 -24.57 -12.66
CA ASN A 96 7.77 -23.51 -13.67
C ASN A 96 6.79 -22.37 -13.34
N LYS A 97 5.61 -22.68 -12.80
CA LYS A 97 4.63 -21.66 -12.35
C LYS A 97 5.18 -20.79 -11.23
N TRP A 98 5.74 -21.40 -10.18
CA TRP A 98 6.34 -20.64 -9.08
C TRP A 98 7.60 -19.89 -9.50
N LEU A 99 8.38 -20.46 -10.43
CA LEU A 99 9.55 -19.79 -10.99
C LEU A 99 9.16 -18.53 -11.78
N ALA A 100 8.10 -18.61 -12.59
CA ALA A 100 7.58 -17.49 -13.37
C ALA A 100 6.88 -16.42 -12.50
N TYR A 101 6.45 -16.75 -11.27
CA TYR A 101 5.92 -15.79 -10.30
C TYR A 101 6.99 -14.82 -9.78
N TRP A 102 8.24 -15.28 -9.60
CA TRP A 102 9.31 -14.48 -9.00
C TRP A 102 9.65 -13.19 -9.78
N PRO A 103 9.77 -13.19 -11.13
CA PRO A 103 9.94 -11.96 -11.90
C PRO A 103 8.80 -10.95 -11.69
N ALA A 104 7.55 -11.42 -11.61
CA ALA A 104 6.40 -10.54 -11.37
C ALA A 104 6.46 -9.93 -9.95
N PHE A 105 6.74 -10.75 -8.93
CA PHE A 105 6.88 -10.29 -7.55
C PHE A 105 8.04 -9.29 -7.37
N THR A 106 9.21 -9.59 -7.93
CA THR A 106 10.40 -8.73 -7.84
C THR A 106 10.20 -7.41 -8.60
N SER A 107 9.52 -7.40 -9.75
CA SER A 107 9.19 -6.16 -10.46
C SER A 107 8.35 -5.21 -9.60
N ILE A 108 7.39 -5.74 -8.84
CA ILE A 108 6.58 -4.96 -7.90
C ILE A 108 7.45 -4.41 -6.78
N LEU A 109 8.35 -5.22 -6.21
CA LEU A 109 9.27 -4.76 -5.17
C LEU A 109 10.18 -3.62 -5.65
N ILE A 110 10.71 -3.71 -6.87
CA ILE A 110 11.57 -2.66 -7.45
C ILE A 110 10.78 -1.35 -7.62
N VAL A 111 9.55 -1.46 -8.15
CA VAL A 111 8.63 -0.33 -8.32
C VAL A 111 8.26 0.27 -6.97
N GLU A 112 7.96 -0.54 -5.95
CA GLU A 112 7.65 -0.07 -4.60
C GLU A 112 8.84 0.64 -3.94
N GLN A 113 10.04 0.12 -4.12
CA GLN A 113 11.25 0.73 -3.55
C GLN A 113 11.54 2.11 -4.17
N HIS A 114 11.33 2.27 -5.48
CA HIS A 114 11.59 3.53 -6.19
C HIS A 114 10.43 4.52 -6.09
N PHE A 115 9.20 4.04 -6.20
CA PHE A 115 8.00 4.89 -6.29
C PHE A 115 7.16 4.89 -5.01
N GLY A 116 7.59 4.23 -3.94
CA GLY A 116 6.82 4.09 -2.69
C GLY A 116 6.31 5.41 -2.10
N PHE A 117 7.03 6.52 -2.30
CA PHE A 117 6.58 7.86 -1.92
C PHE A 117 5.37 8.32 -2.75
N ILE A 118 5.39 8.13 -4.07
CA ILE A 118 4.32 8.52 -5.00
C ILE A 118 3.11 7.60 -4.84
N LEU A 119 3.34 6.30 -4.73
CA LEU A 119 2.32 5.26 -4.60
C LEU A 119 1.45 5.43 -3.34
N ARG A 120 1.99 6.10 -2.33
CA ARG A 120 1.27 6.47 -1.12
C ARG A 120 0.14 7.48 -1.36
N PHE A 121 0.29 8.35 -2.35
CA PHE A 121 -0.72 9.34 -2.73
C PHE A 121 -1.79 8.75 -3.65
N VAL A 122 -1.58 7.54 -4.19
CA VAL A 122 -2.53 6.88 -5.07
C VAL A 122 -3.56 6.10 -4.23
N PRO A 123 -4.83 6.54 -4.18
CA PRO A 123 -5.87 5.77 -3.52
C PRO A 123 -6.04 4.41 -4.21
N PHE A 124 -6.32 3.36 -3.43
CA PHE A 124 -6.49 1.97 -3.88
C PHE A 124 -5.24 1.21 -4.37
N TYR A 125 -4.04 1.80 -4.35
CA TYR A 125 -2.81 1.10 -4.77
C TYR A 125 -2.56 -0.22 -4.01
N LEU A 126 -2.73 -0.20 -2.69
CA LEU A 126 -2.58 -1.40 -1.84
C LEU A 126 -3.60 -2.50 -2.20
N LEU A 127 -4.79 -2.12 -2.64
CA LEU A 127 -5.82 -3.08 -3.07
C LEU A 127 -5.45 -3.67 -4.44
N SER A 128 -5.08 -2.83 -5.42
CA SER A 128 -4.68 -3.28 -6.75
C SER A 128 -3.44 -4.17 -6.71
N ARG A 129 -2.44 -3.86 -5.87
CA ARG A 129 -1.25 -4.71 -5.72
C ARG A 129 -1.61 -6.08 -5.18
N THR A 130 -2.46 -6.12 -4.15
CA THR A 130 -2.83 -7.36 -3.47
C THR A 130 -3.68 -8.22 -4.39
N LEU A 131 -4.62 -7.62 -5.11
CA LEU A 131 -5.41 -8.31 -6.13
C LEU A 131 -4.53 -8.87 -7.25
N PHE A 132 -3.55 -8.11 -7.72
CA PHE A 132 -2.62 -8.58 -8.75
C PHE A 132 -1.78 -9.77 -8.26
N LEU A 133 -1.22 -9.71 -7.05
CA LEU A 133 -0.45 -10.83 -6.48
C LEU A 133 -1.33 -12.07 -6.25
N VAL A 134 -2.55 -11.89 -5.74
CA VAL A 134 -3.52 -12.98 -5.58
C VAL A 134 -3.85 -13.60 -6.93
N TRP A 135 -4.04 -12.80 -7.98
CA TRP A 135 -4.28 -13.31 -9.33
C TRP A 135 -3.07 -14.05 -9.92
N CYS A 136 -1.85 -13.66 -9.56
CA CYS A 136 -0.63 -14.37 -9.95
C CYS A 136 -0.48 -15.73 -9.24
N ILE A 137 -0.94 -15.83 -7.99
CA ILE A 137 -0.90 -17.05 -7.18
C ILE A 137 -2.11 -17.96 -7.43
N ALA A 138 -3.20 -17.42 -7.99
CA ALA A 138 -4.45 -18.14 -8.17
C ALA A 138 -4.26 -19.44 -9.00
N PRO A 139 -4.82 -20.58 -8.56
CA PRO A 139 -4.70 -21.87 -9.25
C PRO A 139 -5.68 -21.95 -10.44
N ILE A 140 -5.58 -21.00 -11.37
CA ILE A 140 -6.44 -20.87 -12.56
C ILE A 140 -5.56 -21.06 -13.81
N LYS A 141 -6.09 -21.68 -14.87
CA LYS A 141 -5.36 -21.91 -16.13
C LYS A 141 -4.80 -20.60 -16.75
N ASN A 142 -5.55 -19.50 -16.65
CA ASN A 142 -5.13 -18.16 -17.08
C ASN A 142 -4.75 -17.29 -15.87
N ASN A 143 -3.79 -17.74 -15.07
CA ASN A 143 -3.24 -16.89 -14.01
C ASN A 143 -2.37 -15.77 -14.61
N GLY A 144 -2.15 -14.70 -13.84
CA GLY A 144 -1.43 -13.52 -14.35
C GLY A 144 -0.02 -13.84 -14.85
N VAL A 145 0.62 -14.83 -14.23
CA VAL A 145 1.96 -15.31 -14.56
C VAL A 145 1.99 -16.08 -15.89
N ALA A 146 1.01 -16.95 -16.15
CA ALA A 146 0.92 -17.71 -17.40
C ALA A 146 0.69 -16.78 -18.60
N ILE A 147 -0.11 -15.71 -18.42
CA ILE A 147 -0.32 -14.70 -19.46
C ILE A 147 0.96 -13.92 -19.73
N LEU A 148 1.66 -13.50 -18.66
CA LEU A 148 2.96 -12.84 -18.78
C LEU A 148 3.96 -13.73 -19.52
N TYR A 149 4.07 -14.99 -19.13
CA TYR A 149 4.96 -15.96 -19.76
C TYR A 149 4.63 -16.14 -21.24
N ALA A 150 3.37 -16.40 -21.60
CA ALA A 150 2.92 -16.57 -22.97
C ALA A 150 3.19 -15.33 -23.85
N LYS A 151 3.19 -14.12 -23.27
CA LYS A 151 3.54 -12.89 -23.99
C LYS A 151 5.04 -12.67 -24.13
N LEU A 152 5.85 -13.16 -23.19
CA LEU A 152 7.31 -12.99 -23.18
C LEU A 152 8.04 -14.04 -24.02
N THR A 153 7.54 -15.28 -24.08
CA THR A 153 8.11 -16.38 -24.88
C THR A 153 8.51 -15.97 -26.31
N PRO A 154 7.65 -15.36 -27.14
CA PRO A 154 8.01 -15.03 -28.52
C PRO A 154 9.15 -14.00 -28.65
N TYR A 155 9.39 -13.16 -27.62
CA TYR A 155 10.52 -12.23 -27.62
C TYR A 155 11.82 -12.89 -27.17
N LEU A 156 11.73 -13.88 -26.28
CA LEU A 156 12.88 -14.62 -25.79
C LEU A 156 13.39 -15.59 -26.86
N ASP A 157 12.49 -16.27 -27.57
CA ASP A 157 12.86 -17.19 -28.66
C ASP A 157 13.66 -16.45 -29.75
N LEU A 158 13.28 -15.21 -30.06
CA LEU A 158 13.99 -14.37 -31.05
C LEU A 158 15.39 -13.90 -30.59
N TYR A 159 15.70 -13.95 -29.29
CA TYR A 159 17.00 -13.56 -28.74
C TYR A 159 17.93 -14.76 -28.48
N PHE A 160 17.36 -15.96 -28.30
CA PHE A 160 18.11 -17.17 -27.95
C PHE A 160 18.20 -18.22 -29.09
N ASP A 161 17.60 -17.96 -30.25
CA ASP A 161 17.90 -18.63 -31.54
C ASP A 161 19.14 -18.04 -32.23
#